data_AF-A0A7V3BPD0-F1
#
_entry.id   AF-A0A7V3BPD0-F1
#
_cell.length_a   1.000
_cell.length_b   1.000
_cell.length_c   1.000
_cell.angle_alpha   90.00
_cell.angle_beta   90.00
_cell.angle_gamma   90.00
#
_symmetry.space_group_name_H-M   'P 1'
#
loop_
_entity.id
_entity.type
_entity.pdbx_description
1 polymer ?
#
loop_
_entity_poly.entity_id
_entity_poly.type
_entity_poly.pdbx_seq_one_letter_code
_entity_poly.pdbx_strand_id
1 'polypeptide(L)'
;MALVAFILGAIVWILVLLLALENTESVTLRFLFTWQTPPISLLSVIMASVGVGFVIAGLFGLAAYARGRRTIHHQRRQIADLQAELHRLRMLPLDTPLGDREAMHQAKPDVPASELSPP
;
A
#
# COMPACT_ATOMS: atom_id res chain seq x y z
N MET A 1 1.16 -6.97 14.59
CA MET A 1 1.42 -5.52 14.69
C MET A 1 0.18 -4.72 15.09
N ALA A 2 -0.91 -4.71 14.29
CA ALA A 2 -2.11 -3.93 14.62
C ALA A 2 -2.78 -4.32 15.95
N LEU A 3 -2.92 -5.62 16.24
CA LEU A 3 -3.45 -6.11 17.51
C LEU A 3 -2.57 -5.69 18.70
N VAL A 4 -1.24 -5.77 18.55
CA VAL A 4 -0.28 -5.38 19.58
C VAL A 4 -0.36 -3.88 19.87
N ALA A 5 -0.44 -3.05 18.82
CA ALA A 5 -0.62 -1.61 18.96
C ALA A 5 -1.97 -1.25 19.60
N PHE A 6 -3.04 -1.98 19.28
CA PHE A 6 -4.35 -1.81 19.90
C PHE A 6 -4.34 -2.15 21.39
N ILE A 7 -3.72 -3.27 21.76
CA ILE A 7 -3.57 -3.68 23.16
C ILE A 7 -2.73 -2.65 23.94
N LEU A 8 -1.60 -2.21 23.38
CA LEU A 8 -0.77 -1.15 23.99
C LEU A 8 -1.55 0.17 24.15
N GLY A 9 -2.31 0.58 23.12
CA GLY A 9 -3.16 1.77 23.20
C GLY A 9 -4.25 1.66 24.26
N ALA A 10 -4.90 0.50 24.38
CA ALA A 10 -5.92 0.24 25.39
C ALA A 10 -5.32 0.28 26.81
N ILE A 11 -4.14 -0.30 27.02
CA ILE A 11 -3.43 -0.25 28.31
C ILE A 11 -3.10 1.20 28.68
N VAL A 12 -2.54 1.99 27.76
CA VAL A 12 -2.24 3.40 27.99
C VAL A 12 -3.52 4.17 28.34
N TRP A 13 -4.62 3.91 27.63
CA TRP A 13 -5.90 4.55 27.89
C TRP A 13 -6.44 4.23 29.29
N ILE A 14 -6.40 2.97 29.71
CA ILE A 14 -6.80 2.54 31.04
C ILE A 14 -5.91 3.19 32.11
N LEU A 15 -4.61 3.28 31.88
CA LEU A 15 -3.67 3.89 32.82
C LEU A 15 -3.95 5.38 33.01
N VAL A 16 -4.24 6.09 31.92
CA VAL A 16 -4.65 7.50 31.96
C VAL A 16 -5.98 7.66 32.67
N LEU A 17 -6.93 6.76 32.44
CA LEU A 17 -8.24 6.76 33.11
C LEU A 17 -8.14 6.47 34.62
N LEU A 18 -7.20 5.62 35.04
CA LEU A 18 -6.95 5.33 36.45
C LEU A 18 -6.29 6.52 37.16
N LEU A 19 -5.21 7.05 36.56
CA LEU A 19 -4.58 8.30 37.02
C LEU A 19 -5.60 9.41 37.14
N ALA A 20 -6.54 9.45 36.21
CA ALA A 20 -7.62 10.40 36.16
C ALA A 20 -8.57 10.30 37.36
N LEU A 21 -9.06 9.10 37.67
CA LEU A 21 -9.97 8.89 38.80
C LEU A 21 -9.28 9.15 40.15
N GLU A 22 -8.01 8.77 40.31
CA GLU A 22 -7.29 9.03 41.56
C GLU A 22 -6.94 10.50 41.73
N ASN A 23 -6.54 11.20 40.67
CA ASN A 23 -6.04 12.58 40.74
C ASN A 23 -7.16 13.60 40.49
N THR A 24 -8.26 13.47 41.22
CA THR A 24 -9.38 14.43 41.17
C THR A 24 -9.05 15.73 41.94
N GLU A 25 -7.96 15.74 42.73
CA GLU A 25 -7.52 16.92 43.45
C GLU A 25 -7.20 18.10 42.51
N SER A 26 -7.58 19.30 42.96
CA SER A 26 -7.34 20.53 42.23
C SER A 26 -5.94 21.04 42.53
N VAL A 27 -5.07 21.05 41.52
CA VAL A 27 -3.66 21.45 41.66
C VAL A 27 -3.46 22.79 40.96
N THR A 28 -2.80 23.72 41.64
CA THR A 28 -2.39 24.99 41.04
C THR A 28 -1.07 24.80 40.31
N LEU A 29 -1.10 24.87 38.98
CA LEU A 29 0.10 24.77 38.16
C LEU A 29 0.79 26.13 38.09
N ARG A 30 2.05 26.17 38.53
CA ARG A 30 2.94 27.32 38.36
C ARG A 30 3.78 27.14 37.11
N PHE A 31 3.53 27.99 36.11
CA PHE A 31 4.35 28.13 34.92
C PHE A 31 5.45 29.17 35.16
N LEU A 32 6.33 29.33 34.16
CA LEU A 32 7.51 30.21 34.25
C LEU A 32 7.15 31.65 34.64
N PHE A 33 8.06 32.30 35.38
CA PHE A 33 8.07 33.72 35.77
C PHE A 33 7.03 34.23 36.79
N THR A 34 5.82 33.69 36.89
CA THR A 34 4.79 33.94 37.96
C THR A 34 3.40 33.48 37.52
N TRP A 35 3.26 32.95 36.30
CA TRP A 35 1.96 32.60 35.74
C TRP A 35 1.39 31.37 36.44
N GLN A 36 0.26 31.55 37.11
CA GLN A 36 -0.46 30.49 37.81
C GLN A 36 -1.76 30.29 37.06
N THR A 37 -2.07 29.06 36.71
CA THR A 37 -3.42 28.77 36.23
C THR A 37 -4.40 28.83 37.40
N PRO A 38 -5.68 29.13 37.16
CA PRO A 38 -6.75 28.80 38.09
C PRO A 38 -6.60 27.35 38.59
N PRO A 39 -7.14 27.00 39.77
CA PRO A 39 -7.16 25.63 40.24
C PRO A 39 -7.92 24.78 39.22
N ILE A 40 -7.17 24.01 38.44
CA ILE A 40 -7.66 23.11 37.41
C ILE A 40 -7.30 21.71 37.87
N SER A 41 -8.21 20.75 37.68
CA SER A 41 -7.91 19.37 38.05
C SER A 41 -6.77 18.86 37.16
N LEU A 42 -5.69 18.34 37.79
CA LEU A 42 -4.50 17.82 37.09
C LEU A 42 -4.89 16.79 36.03
N LEU A 43 -5.89 15.98 36.37
CA LEU A 43 -6.67 15.11 35.49
C LEU A 43 -6.91 15.72 34.11
N SER A 44 -7.52 16.91 34.06
CA SER A 44 -7.99 17.51 32.81
C SER A 44 -6.84 17.94 31.91
N VAL A 45 -5.72 18.36 32.51
CA VAL A 45 -4.49 18.73 31.79
C VAL A 45 -3.82 17.49 31.22
N ILE A 46 -3.74 16.41 32.01
CA ILE A 46 -3.22 15.11 31.55
C ILE A 46 -4.10 14.54 30.44
N MET A 47 -5.42 14.57 30.61
CA MET A 47 -6.38 14.07 29.61
C MET A 47 -6.29 14.88 28.30
N ALA A 48 -6.17 16.21 28.39
CA ALA A 48 -6.02 17.07 27.22
C ALA A 48 -4.70 16.79 26.49
N SER A 49 -3.58 16.68 27.20
CA SER A 49 -2.27 16.38 26.61
C SER A 49 -2.22 15.00 25.96
N VAL A 50 -2.77 13.97 26.63
CA VAL A 50 -2.93 12.62 26.06
C VAL A 50 -3.84 12.66 24.84
N GLY A 51 -4.96 13.37 24.91
CA GLY A 51 -5.90 13.53 23.79
C GLY A 51 -5.23 14.15 22.56
N VAL A 52 -4.45 15.21 22.76
CA VAL A 52 -3.64 15.83 21.69
C VAL A 52 -2.64 14.84 21.12
N GLY A 53 -1.91 14.12 21.97
CA GLY A 53 -0.98 13.07 21.54
C GLY A 53 -1.66 11.98 20.71
N PHE A 54 -2.86 11.55 21.12
CA PHE A 54 -3.66 10.55 20.42
C PHE A 54 -4.12 11.03 19.05
N VAL A 55 -4.60 12.28 18.94
CA VAL A 55 -5.01 12.87 17.66
C VAL A 55 -3.82 12.94 16.70
N ILE A 56 -2.66 13.39 17.17
CA ILE A 56 -1.44 13.48 16.36
C ILE A 56 -1.02 12.08 15.89
N ALA A 57 -0.90 11.13 16.82
CA ALA A 57 -0.52 9.76 16.50
C ALA A 57 -1.52 9.10 15.53
N GLY A 58 -2.83 9.33 15.73
CA GLY A 58 -3.90 8.84 14.86
C GLY A 58 -3.79 9.40 13.44
N LEU A 59 -3.53 10.70 13.28
CA LEU A 59 -3.33 11.33 11.98
C LEU A 59 -2.12 10.75 11.24
N PHE A 60 -0.97 10.62 11.91
CA PHE A 60 0.23 10.03 11.31
C PHE A 60 0.02 8.55 10.96
N GLY A 61 -0.63 7.78 11.85
CA GLY A 61 -0.96 6.38 11.62
C GLY A 61 -1.90 6.18 10.45
N LEU A 62 -2.94 7.02 10.33
CA LEU A 62 -3.89 6.97 9.23
C LEU A 62 -3.25 7.35 7.89
N ALA A 63 -2.38 8.36 7.88
CA ALA A 63 -1.62 8.74 6.69
C ALA A 63 -0.66 7.63 6.25
N ALA A 64 0.04 6.98 7.18
CA ALA A 64 0.92 5.84 6.91
C ALA A 64 0.13 4.64 6.36
N TYR A 65 -1.03 4.34 6.96
CA TYR A 65 -1.91 3.27 6.51
C TYR A 65 -2.43 3.52 5.09
N ALA A 66 -2.86 4.75 4.80
CA ALA A 66 -3.34 5.14 3.47
C ALA A 66 -2.24 5.01 2.40
N ARG A 67 -1.02 5.43 2.71
CA ARG A 67 0.14 5.22 1.82
C ARG A 67 0.43 3.74 1.59
N GLY A 68 0.42 2.92 2.65
CA GLY A 68 0.62 1.47 2.54
C GLY A 68 -0.42 0.79 1.65
N ARG A 69 -1.71 1.16 1.78
CA ARG A 69 -2.79 0.61 0.94
C ARG A 69 -2.61 0.94 -0.55
N ARG A 70 -2.15 2.15 -0.87
CA ARG A 70 -1.90 2.55 -2.26
C ARG A 70 -0.77 1.73 -2.89
N THR A 71 0.30 1.49 -2.15
CA THR A 71 1.42 0.66 -2.61
C THR A 71 0.97 -0.78 -2.87
N ILE A 72 0.16 -1.36 -1.98
CA ILE A 72 -0.38 -2.72 -2.16
C ILE A 72 -1.26 -2.82 -3.41
N HIS A 73 -2.09 -1.81 -3.69
CA HIS A 73 -2.91 -1.80 -4.89
C HIS A 73 -2.08 -1.71 -6.17
N HIS A 74 -1.03 -0.88 -6.18
CA HIS A 74 -0.12 -0.79 -7.32
C HIS A 74 0.64 -2.10 -7.56
N GLN A 75 1.15 -2.72 -6.49
CA GLN A 75 1.85 -4.00 -6.59
C GLN A 75 0.93 -5.12 -7.08
N ARG A 76 -0.33 -5.18 -6.61
CA ARG A 76 -1.32 -6.15 -7.11
C ARG A 76 -1.61 -5.99 -8.60
N ARG A 77 -1.68 -4.76 -9.11
CA ARG A 77 -1.88 -4.51 -10.55
C ARG A 77 -0.68 -4.97 -11.38
N GLN A 78 0.53 -4.66 -10.93
CA GLN A 78 1.75 -5.12 -11.62
C GLN A 78 1.85 -6.65 -11.67
N ILE A 79 1.48 -7.35 -10.59
CA ILE A 79 1.43 -8.81 -10.59
C ILE A 79 0.42 -9.33 -11.62
N ALA A 80 -0.77 -8.74 -11.68
CA ALA A 80 -1.80 -9.14 -12.64
C ALA A 80 -1.37 -8.90 -14.10
N ASP A 81 -0.76 -7.76 -14.39
CA ASP A 81 -0.27 -7.41 -15.73
C ASP A 81 0.87 -8.35 -16.16
N LEU A 82 1.84 -8.61 -15.28
CA LEU A 82 2.93 -9.56 -15.53
C LEU A 82 2.42 -11.00 -15.74
N GLN A 83 1.41 -11.42 -14.97
CA GLN A 83 0.77 -12.72 -15.16
C GLN A 83 0.04 -12.81 -16.51
N ALA A 84 -0.65 -11.75 -16.92
CA ALA A 84 -1.33 -11.69 -18.21
C ALA A 84 -0.33 -11.72 -19.38
N GLU A 85 0.81 -11.04 -19.24
CA GLU A 85 1.86 -11.04 -20.25
C GLU A 85 2.51 -12.42 -20.37
N LEU A 86 2.84 -13.09 -19.25
CA LEU A 86 3.31 -14.48 -19.28
C LEU A 86 2.29 -15.42 -19.93
N HIS A 87 1.00 -15.23 -19.67
CA HIS A 87 -0.06 -16.04 -20.29
C HIS A 87 -0.13 -15.81 -21.80
N ARG A 88 -0.02 -14.55 -22.24
CA ARG A 88 -0.02 -14.17 -23.66
C ARG A 88 1.22 -14.69 -24.40
N LEU A 89 2.40 -14.59 -23.81
CA LEU A 89 3.64 -15.13 -24.38
C LEU A 89 3.57 -16.66 -24.48
N ARG A 90 2.96 -17.33 -23.49
CA ARG A 90 2.79 -18.78 -23.49
C ARG A 90 1.75 -19.28 -24.49
N MET A 91 0.76 -18.47 -24.80
CA MET A 91 -0.25 -18.73 -25.84
C MET A 91 0.23 -18.34 -27.24
N LEU A 92 1.35 -17.63 -27.36
CA LEU A 92 1.93 -17.32 -28.65
C LEU A 92 2.48 -18.63 -29.25
N PRO A 93 2.01 -19.07 -30.42
CA PRO A 93 2.47 -20.31 -31.03
C PRO A 93 3.91 -20.10 -31.50
N LEU A 94 4.88 -20.47 -30.66
CA LEU A 94 6.30 -20.53 -31.04
C LEU A 94 6.60 -21.74 -31.94
N ASP A 95 5.64 -22.65 -32.12
CA ASP A 95 5.76 -23.84 -32.95
C ASP A 95 5.34 -23.57 -34.40
N THR A 96 5.85 -22.51 -35.02
CA THR A 96 5.93 -22.52 -36.49
C THR A 96 7.27 -23.15 -36.82
N PRO A 97 7.34 -24.45 -37.19
CA PRO A 97 8.60 -25.05 -37.59
C PRO A 97 9.14 -24.24 -38.77
N LEU A 98 10.35 -23.70 -38.61
CA LEU A 98 11.06 -22.92 -39.62
C LEU A 98 11.23 -23.68 -40.96
N GLY A 99 11.00 -25.00 -40.98
CA GLY A 99 11.06 -25.84 -42.17
C GLY A 99 9.97 -25.58 -43.22
N ASP A 100 8.78 -25.11 -42.84
CA ASP A 100 7.68 -24.93 -43.81
C ASP A 100 7.85 -23.68 -44.68
N ARG A 101 8.61 -22.68 -44.19
CA ARG A 101 8.93 -21.47 -44.97
C ARG A 101 9.98 -21.72 -46.04
N GLU A 102 10.90 -22.66 -45.83
CA GLU A 102 11.89 -23.06 -46.84
C GLU A 102 11.24 -23.89 -47.95
N ALA A 103 10.29 -24.78 -47.61
CA ALA A 103 9.54 -25.57 -48.60
C ALA A 103 8.67 -24.71 -49.53
N MET A 104 8.10 -23.62 -49.00
CA MET A 104 7.25 -22.71 -49.78
C MET A 104 8.05 -21.77 -50.72
N HIS A 105 9.35 -21.57 -50.47
CA HIS A 105 10.24 -20.83 -51.38
C HIS A 105 10.93 -21.72 -52.43
N GLN A 106 11.02 -23.03 -52.21
CA GLN A 106 11.56 -23.98 -53.20
C GLN A 106 10.52 -24.45 -54.24
N ALA A 107 9.22 -24.33 -53.98
CA ALA A 107 8.18 -24.64 -54.95
C ALA A 107 7.98 -23.49 -55.98
N LYS A 108 9.05 -23.10 -56.67
CA LYS A 108 8.94 -22.34 -57.92
C LYS A 108 8.59 -23.35 -59.01
N PRO A 109 7.46 -23.22 -59.73
CA PRO A 109 7.16 -24.15 -60.81
C PRO A 109 8.15 -23.91 -61.94
N ASP A 110 8.92 -24.94 -62.28
CA ASP A 110 9.58 -25.04 -63.58
C ASP A 110 8.49 -24.97 -64.65
N VAL A 111 8.41 -23.84 -65.35
CA VAL A 111 7.57 -23.69 -66.53
C VAL A 111 8.24 -24.48 -67.66
N PRO A 112 7.67 -25.61 -68.14
CA PRO A 112 8.25 -26.33 -69.26
C PRO A 112 8.20 -25.47 -70.52
N ALA A 113 9.34 -25.36 -71.20
CA ALA A 113 9.58 -24.53 -72.38
C ALA A 113 8.92 -25.05 -73.67
N SER A 114 7.66 -25.49 -73.61
CA SER A 114 6.95 -26.09 -74.76
C SER A 114 5.78 -25.29 -75.34
N GLU A 115 5.55 -24.05 -74.89
CA GLU A 115 4.55 -23.14 -75.50
C GLU A 115 5.16 -21.89 -76.14
N LEU A 116 6.36 -22.03 -76.72
CA LEU A 116 6.91 -21.05 -77.66
C LEU A 116 6.80 -21.58 -79.09
N SER A 117 5.67 -21.30 -79.73
CA SER A 117 5.61 -21.26 -81.20
C SER A 117 4.52 -20.28 -81.65
N PRO A 118 4.90 -19.09 -82.14
CA PRO A 118 4.06 -18.24 -83.00
C PRO A 118 4.56 -18.30 -84.47
N PRO A 119 3.90 -17.68 -85.46
CA PRO A 119 2.48 -17.31 -85.60
C PRO A 119 1.70 -18.22 -86.56
#